data_AF-A0A2N6PXN1-F1
#
_entry.id   AF-A0A2N6PXN1-F1
#
_cell.length_a   1.000
_cell.length_b   1.000
_cell.length_c   1.000
_cell.angle_alpha   90.00
_cell.angle_beta   90.00
_cell.angle_gamma   90.00
#
_symmetry.space_group_name_H-M   'P 1'
#
loop_
_entity.id
_entity.type
_entity.pdbx_description
1 polymer ?
#
loop_
_entity_poly.entity_id
_entity_poly.type
_entity_poly.pdbx_seq_one_letter_code
_entity_poly.pdbx_strand_id
1 'polypeptide(L)'
;MISAIISELVEATRVASQDNEAEWLDARAEGVTASEAPKLSPATWSSVLSDKLNGSTFSGNAHTRRGHDREPEILTDLEWVTESKIIPNRHVWASKGNRRYLATPDGFQILADGRVRGVEVKSHKRGWKMPKRVIPSDHFDQMQFGMAVLGLDEWLYGWEVMGEDGTPPTQDPQYRVVARDQDRIDELVAAADTFLAWVDAGAPVEQISPELEAAKINMIAAERVAKAAEAAKAAARAEFSQLLEAEFPDAAKTGWKHGDDSTVILARPARKVTIDETAWAEAEPSGFAEFEATRTAVTETEQSALKLYPRVTFAKPALRISLPKAVSA
;
A
#
# COMPACT_ATOMS: atom_id res chain seq x y z
N MET A 1 5.06 -12.14 23.56
CA MET A 1 6.48 -12.47 23.80
C MET A 1 7.14 -13.15 22.60
N ILE A 2 6.67 -14.30 22.12
CA ILE A 2 7.29 -15.03 20.98
C ILE A 2 7.43 -14.19 19.69
N SER A 3 6.46 -13.33 19.42
CA SER A 3 6.51 -12.43 18.26
C SER A 3 7.63 -11.37 18.36
N ALA A 4 8.00 -10.92 19.57
CA ALA A 4 9.08 -9.95 19.74
C ALA A 4 10.45 -10.57 19.46
N ILE A 5 10.62 -11.85 19.84
CA ILE A 5 11.86 -12.60 19.62
C ILE A 5 12.22 -12.68 18.14
N ILE A 6 11.26 -12.97 17.25
CA ILE A 6 11.54 -13.02 15.81
C ILE A 6 12.05 -11.68 15.28
N SER A 7 11.48 -10.55 15.73
CA SER A 7 11.91 -9.22 15.29
C SER A 7 13.35 -8.87 15.69
N GLU A 8 13.87 -9.47 16.76
CA GLU A 8 15.26 -9.31 17.20
C GLU A 8 16.23 -10.21 16.42
N LEU A 9 15.73 -11.32 15.87
CA LEU A 9 16.52 -12.35 15.19
C LEU A 9 16.57 -12.19 13.66
N VAL A 10 15.86 -11.20 13.10
CA VAL A 10 15.83 -10.92 11.65
C VAL A 10 16.28 -9.49 11.34
N GLU A 11 16.81 -9.29 10.13
CA GLU A 11 17.23 -7.99 9.61
C GLU A 11 16.11 -7.25 8.87
N ALA A 12 14.89 -7.33 9.40
CA ALA A 12 13.69 -6.74 8.80
C ALA A 12 12.77 -6.11 9.86
N THR A 13 11.85 -5.27 9.39
CA THR A 13 10.85 -4.61 10.22
C THR A 13 9.45 -5.01 9.74
N ARG A 14 8.53 -5.27 10.67
CA ARG A 14 7.12 -5.51 10.33
C ARG A 14 6.47 -4.22 9.87
N VAL A 15 5.70 -4.31 8.79
CA VAL A 15 5.01 -3.15 8.21
C VAL A 15 3.50 -3.30 8.13
N ALA A 16 2.97 -4.52 8.14
CA ALA A 16 1.53 -4.80 8.17
C ALA A 16 1.25 -6.23 8.67
N SER A 17 -0.01 -6.53 8.99
CA SER A 17 -0.50 -7.87 9.34
C SER A 17 -1.73 -8.25 8.53
N GLN A 18 -1.89 -9.53 8.16
CA GLN A 18 -3.10 -10.07 7.54
C GLN A 18 -4.36 -9.93 8.41
N ASP A 19 -4.22 -9.54 9.68
CA ASP A 19 -5.37 -9.22 10.54
C ASP A 19 -6.11 -7.94 10.06
N ASN A 20 -5.43 -7.11 9.26
CA ASN A 20 -6.01 -6.02 8.49
C ASN A 20 -5.66 -6.23 7.01
N GLU A 21 -6.54 -6.93 6.27
CA GLU A 21 -6.30 -7.33 4.89
C GLU A 21 -5.99 -6.14 3.97
N ALA A 22 -6.67 -5.00 4.16
CA ALA A 22 -6.43 -3.80 3.35
C ALA A 22 -5.01 -3.25 3.57
N GLU A 23 -4.60 -3.07 4.83
CA GLU A 23 -3.25 -2.62 5.17
C GLU A 23 -2.18 -3.62 4.71
N TRP A 24 -2.47 -4.92 4.79
CA TRP A 24 -1.59 -5.96 4.30
C TRP A 24 -1.39 -5.91 2.78
N LEU A 25 -2.47 -5.71 2.01
CA LEU A 25 -2.41 -5.55 0.57
C LEU A 25 -1.69 -4.26 0.18
N ASP A 26 -2.01 -3.14 0.84
CA ASP A 26 -1.38 -1.85 0.59
C ASP A 26 0.14 -1.90 0.85
N ALA A 27 0.56 -2.46 1.99
CA ALA A 27 1.97 -2.61 2.31
C ALA A 27 2.71 -3.47 1.28
N ARG A 28 2.08 -4.54 0.76
CA ARG A 28 2.65 -5.38 -0.32
C ARG A 28 2.72 -4.66 -1.66
N ALA A 29 1.83 -3.70 -1.91
CA ALA A 29 1.84 -2.91 -3.12
C ALA A 29 3.00 -1.90 -3.16
N GLU A 30 3.55 -1.47 -2.02
CA GLU A 30 4.61 -0.45 -1.96
C GLU A 30 5.97 -0.89 -2.53
N GLY A 31 6.21 -2.20 -2.63
CA GLY A 31 7.52 -2.76 -2.97
C GLY A 31 7.45 -4.08 -3.74
N VAL A 32 8.60 -4.71 -3.96
CA VAL A 32 8.73 -6.05 -4.54
C VAL A 32 8.61 -7.07 -3.42
N THR A 33 7.63 -7.98 -3.53
CA THR A 33 7.49 -9.10 -2.59
C THR A 33 8.31 -10.32 -3.04
N ALA A 34 8.69 -11.17 -2.09
CA ALA A 34 9.43 -12.41 -2.37
C ALA A 34 8.76 -13.32 -3.40
N SER A 35 7.42 -13.36 -3.45
CA SER A 35 6.69 -14.15 -4.45
C SER A 35 6.52 -13.46 -5.81
N GLU A 36 6.98 -12.21 -5.95
CA GLU A 36 7.02 -11.44 -7.19
C GLU A 36 8.42 -11.35 -7.78
N ALA A 37 9.47 -11.26 -6.94
CA ALA A 37 10.85 -11.16 -7.37
C ALA A 37 11.25 -12.18 -8.47
N PRO A 38 10.87 -13.47 -8.39
CA PRO A 38 11.19 -14.46 -9.43
C PRO A 38 10.54 -14.17 -10.79
N LYS A 39 9.48 -13.37 -10.80
CA LYS A 39 8.68 -13.05 -11.99
C LYS A 39 9.17 -11.79 -12.69
N LEU A 40 10.06 -11.01 -12.08
CA LEU A 40 10.45 -9.70 -12.59
C LEU A 40 11.32 -9.82 -13.84
N SER A 41 10.82 -9.25 -14.92
CA SER A 41 11.54 -9.05 -16.18
C SER A 41 10.89 -7.87 -16.90
N PRO A 42 11.57 -7.22 -17.87
CA PRO A 42 10.97 -6.15 -18.66
C PRO A 42 9.60 -6.53 -19.27
N ALA A 43 9.40 -7.80 -19.63
CA ALA A 43 8.15 -8.30 -20.19
C ALA A 43 7.00 -8.40 -19.16
N THR A 44 7.30 -8.47 -17.86
CA THR A 44 6.29 -8.66 -16.79
C THR A 44 6.04 -7.40 -15.97
N TRP A 45 6.91 -6.39 -16.05
CA TRP A 45 6.83 -5.16 -15.26
C TRP A 45 5.47 -4.46 -15.33
N SER A 46 4.90 -4.30 -16.53
CA SER A 46 3.60 -3.66 -16.68
C SER A 46 2.47 -4.44 -16.01
N SER A 47 2.50 -5.77 -16.08
CA SER A 47 1.51 -6.63 -15.40
C SER A 47 1.66 -6.53 -13.89
N VAL A 48 2.89 -6.66 -13.37
CA VAL A 48 3.16 -6.57 -11.92
C VAL A 48 2.78 -5.19 -11.38
N LEU A 49 3.10 -4.11 -12.10
CA LEU A 49 2.69 -2.77 -11.71
C LEU A 49 1.16 -2.61 -11.74
N SER A 50 0.49 -3.15 -12.76
CA SER A 50 -0.98 -3.14 -12.83
C SER A 50 -1.61 -3.85 -11.64
N ASP A 51 -1.09 -5.02 -11.25
CA ASP A 51 -1.57 -5.76 -10.07
C ASP A 51 -1.36 -4.95 -8.78
N LYS A 52 -0.26 -4.21 -8.68
CA LYS A 52 0.01 -3.33 -7.53
C LYS A 52 -0.88 -2.09 -7.49
N LEU A 53 -1.20 -1.51 -8.63
CA LEU A 53 -2.03 -0.30 -8.72
C LEU A 53 -3.52 -0.57 -8.54
N ASN A 54 -3.99 -1.69 -9.07
CA ASN A 54 -5.43 -1.99 -9.18
C ASN A 54 -5.89 -3.11 -8.27
N GLY A 55 -4.96 -3.73 -7.54
CA GLY A 55 -5.15 -5.04 -6.95
C GLY A 55 -5.04 -6.15 -7.99
N SER A 56 -4.70 -7.35 -7.53
CA SER A 56 -4.66 -8.54 -8.37
C SER A 56 -6.07 -8.87 -8.87
N THR A 57 -6.24 -9.03 -10.19
CA THR A 57 -7.52 -9.51 -10.76
C THR A 57 -7.79 -10.99 -10.45
N PHE A 58 -6.80 -11.70 -9.91
CA PHE A 58 -6.95 -13.08 -9.46
C PHE A 58 -7.71 -13.13 -8.13
N SER A 59 -8.96 -13.61 -8.19
CA SER A 59 -9.88 -13.75 -7.05
C SER A 59 -9.69 -15.04 -6.25
N GLY A 60 -8.58 -15.75 -6.46
CA GLY A 60 -8.36 -17.07 -5.87
C GLY A 60 -9.01 -18.20 -6.65
N ASN A 61 -8.38 -19.37 -6.63
CA ASN A 61 -8.94 -20.59 -7.19
C ASN A 61 -8.97 -21.68 -6.09
N ALA A 62 -9.50 -22.86 -6.42
CA ALA A 62 -9.52 -23.98 -5.48
C ALA A 62 -8.11 -24.38 -4.99
N HIS A 63 -7.06 -24.07 -5.77
CA HIS A 63 -5.68 -24.33 -5.37
C HIS A 63 -5.18 -23.34 -4.30
N THR A 64 -5.46 -22.05 -4.44
CA THR A 64 -5.02 -21.05 -3.45
C THR A 64 -5.85 -21.08 -2.18
N ARG A 65 -7.17 -21.35 -2.29
CA ARG A 65 -8.01 -21.59 -1.10
C ARG A 65 -7.52 -22.80 -0.31
N ARG A 66 -7.28 -23.94 -0.98
CA ARG A 66 -6.71 -25.11 -0.31
C ARG A 66 -5.36 -24.81 0.33
N GLY A 67 -4.48 -24.07 -0.35
CA GLY A 67 -3.20 -23.66 0.22
C GLY A 67 -3.38 -22.95 1.55
N HIS A 68 -4.27 -21.94 1.58
CA HIS A 68 -4.62 -21.21 2.79
C HIS A 68 -5.22 -22.11 3.88
N ASP A 69 -6.16 -22.98 3.52
CA ASP A 69 -6.84 -23.88 4.45
C ASP A 69 -5.92 -24.94 5.05
N ARG A 70 -4.84 -25.32 4.35
CA ARG A 70 -3.90 -26.39 4.74
C ARG A 70 -2.64 -25.88 5.42
N GLU A 71 -2.33 -24.60 5.28
CA GLU A 71 -1.09 -24.00 5.81
C GLU A 71 -0.91 -24.25 7.33
N PRO A 72 -1.92 -24.05 8.20
CA PRO A 72 -1.76 -24.28 9.64
C PRO A 72 -1.41 -25.73 9.99
N GLU A 73 -2.05 -26.70 9.33
CA GLU A 73 -1.80 -28.13 9.55
C GLU A 73 -0.39 -28.51 9.09
N ILE A 74 0.03 -28.08 7.88
CA ILE A 74 1.37 -28.39 7.37
C ILE A 74 2.45 -27.82 8.31
N LEU A 75 2.28 -26.60 8.82
CA LEU A 75 3.23 -26.00 9.77
C LEU A 75 3.29 -26.80 11.09
N THR A 76 2.16 -27.30 11.58
CA THR A 76 2.08 -28.12 12.79
C THR A 76 2.77 -29.46 12.59
N ASP A 77 2.48 -30.14 11.48
CA ASP A 77 3.09 -31.42 11.16
C ASP A 77 4.60 -31.27 10.91
N LEU A 78 5.03 -30.16 10.30
CA LEU A 78 6.45 -29.84 10.13
C LEU A 78 7.17 -29.66 11.47
N GLU A 79 6.55 -29.00 12.46
CA GLU A 79 7.11 -28.88 13.81
C GLU A 79 7.38 -30.25 14.44
N TRP A 80 6.49 -31.22 14.21
CA TRP A 80 6.68 -32.60 14.70
C TRP A 80 7.81 -33.32 13.98
N VAL A 81 7.82 -33.35 12.64
CA VAL A 81 8.82 -34.14 11.87
C VAL A 81 10.22 -33.53 11.86
N THR A 82 10.34 -32.24 12.16
CA THR A 82 11.63 -31.56 12.30
C THR A 82 12.05 -31.40 13.77
N GLU A 83 11.21 -31.85 14.70
CA GLU A 83 11.44 -31.78 16.15
C GLU A 83 11.84 -30.37 16.63
N SER A 84 11.30 -29.33 16.00
CA SER A 84 11.73 -27.95 16.18
C SER A 84 10.55 -26.98 16.05
N LYS A 85 10.46 -26.02 16.99
CA LYS A 85 9.32 -25.10 17.08
C LYS A 85 9.18 -24.26 15.81
N ILE A 86 7.98 -24.23 15.25
CA ILE A 86 7.59 -23.35 14.14
C ILE A 86 6.57 -22.34 14.65
N ILE A 87 6.80 -21.07 14.30
CA ILE A 87 5.95 -19.94 14.65
C ILE A 87 5.30 -19.46 13.35
N PRO A 88 3.97 -19.64 13.18
CA PRO A 88 3.26 -19.12 12.01
C PRO A 88 3.41 -17.60 11.90
N ASN A 89 3.49 -17.09 10.67
CA ASN A 89 3.63 -15.67 10.40
C ASN A 89 2.47 -15.13 9.57
N ARG A 90 1.89 -14.03 10.04
CA ARG A 90 0.82 -13.28 9.35
C ARG A 90 1.28 -11.89 8.91
N HIS A 91 2.55 -11.54 9.11
CA HIS A 91 3.05 -10.18 8.91
C HIS A 91 3.82 -10.04 7.60
N VAL A 92 3.74 -8.84 7.03
CA VAL A 92 4.66 -8.37 5.98
C VAL A 92 5.91 -7.82 6.66
N TRP A 93 7.06 -8.25 6.16
CA TRP A 93 8.37 -7.81 6.62
C TRP A 93 9.05 -7.01 5.51
N ALA A 94 9.54 -5.84 5.85
CA ALA A 94 10.35 -5.00 4.98
C ALA A 94 11.82 -5.08 5.37
N SER A 95 12.70 -5.24 4.38
CA SER A 95 14.14 -5.31 4.62
C SER A 95 14.65 -4.01 5.26
N LYS A 96 15.62 -4.12 6.19
CA LYS A 96 16.32 -2.95 6.74
C LYS A 96 17.14 -2.21 5.67
N GLY A 97 17.67 -2.92 4.67
CA GLY A 97 18.51 -2.34 3.61
C GLY A 97 17.70 -1.56 2.56
N ASN A 98 16.50 -2.05 2.22
CA ASN A 98 15.56 -1.35 1.35
C ASN A 98 14.13 -1.70 1.77
N ARG A 99 13.38 -0.71 2.26
CA ARG A 99 12.01 -0.91 2.75
C ARG A 99 11.02 -1.39 1.68
N ARG A 100 11.38 -1.30 0.40
CA ARG A 100 10.59 -1.79 -0.73
C ARG A 100 10.93 -3.22 -1.13
N TYR A 101 11.81 -3.92 -0.41
CA TYR A 101 11.92 -5.38 -0.50
C TYR A 101 11.12 -6.01 0.62
N LEU A 102 10.17 -6.87 0.24
CA LEU A 102 9.13 -7.35 1.13
C LEU A 102 9.09 -8.88 1.15
N ALA A 103 8.83 -9.46 2.31
CA ALA A 103 8.63 -10.90 2.45
C ALA A 103 7.49 -11.19 3.43
N THR A 104 6.77 -12.26 3.15
CA THR A 104 5.72 -12.83 4.01
C THR A 104 5.99 -14.33 4.10
N PRO A 105 7.00 -14.77 4.87
CA PRO A 105 7.18 -16.20 5.11
C PRO A 105 5.92 -16.78 5.75
N ASP A 106 5.61 -18.05 5.51
CA ASP A 106 4.46 -18.73 6.14
C ASP A 106 4.73 -18.96 7.63
N GLY A 107 5.99 -19.11 8.01
CA GLY A 107 6.42 -19.18 9.40
C GLY A 107 7.91 -18.98 9.61
N PHE A 108 8.31 -19.05 10.88
CA PHE A 108 9.71 -19.03 11.31
C PHE A 108 9.98 -20.26 12.15
N GLN A 109 11.06 -20.98 11.84
CA GLN A 109 11.50 -22.09 12.66
C GLN A 109 12.67 -21.67 13.55
N ILE A 110 12.56 -21.99 14.84
CA ILE A 110 13.64 -21.81 15.82
C ILE A 110 14.40 -23.13 15.92
N LEU A 111 15.70 -23.09 15.61
CA LEU A 111 16.59 -24.24 15.70
C LEU A 111 17.12 -24.43 17.12
N ALA A 112 17.59 -25.63 17.43
CA ALA A 112 18.14 -25.97 18.75
C ALA A 112 19.36 -25.13 19.15
N ASP A 113 20.10 -24.60 18.17
CA ASP A 113 21.26 -23.70 18.38
C ASP A 113 20.87 -22.22 18.54
N GLY A 114 19.57 -21.91 18.52
CA GLY A 114 19.03 -20.56 18.65
C GLY A 114 18.96 -19.76 17.34
N ARG A 115 19.47 -20.30 16.22
CA ARG A 115 19.26 -19.66 14.90
C ARG A 115 17.80 -19.77 14.47
N VAL A 116 17.40 -18.86 13.58
CA VAL A 116 16.08 -18.87 12.94
C VAL A 116 16.23 -19.09 11.44
N ARG A 117 15.28 -19.82 10.86
CA ARG A 117 15.09 -19.88 9.41
C ARG A 117 13.65 -19.57 9.03
N GLY A 118 13.45 -19.09 7.81
CA GLY A 118 12.11 -18.91 7.26
C GLY A 118 11.49 -20.27 6.93
N VAL A 119 10.16 -20.32 6.85
CA VAL A 119 9.40 -21.50 6.45
C VAL A 119 8.47 -21.12 5.31
N GLU A 120 8.45 -21.93 4.25
CA GLU A 120 7.51 -21.84 3.14
C GLU A 120 6.85 -23.21 2.97
N VAL A 121 5.52 -23.26 2.94
CA VAL A 121 4.74 -24.49 2.81
C VAL A 121 3.91 -24.49 1.53
N LYS A 122 3.74 -25.68 0.93
CA LYS A 122 2.89 -25.85 -0.26
C LYS A 122 2.01 -27.09 -0.15
N SER A 123 0.71 -26.89 -0.37
CA SER A 123 -0.23 -28.00 -0.60
C SER A 123 -0.38 -28.28 -2.10
N HIS A 124 0.24 -29.34 -2.59
CA HIS A 124 0.19 -29.70 -4.01
C HIS A 124 -0.99 -30.60 -4.35
N LYS A 125 -1.50 -30.48 -5.59
CA LYS A 125 -2.56 -31.37 -6.09
C LYS A 125 -2.07 -32.82 -6.23
N ARG A 126 -3.02 -33.76 -6.25
CA ARG A 126 -2.75 -35.19 -6.52
C ARG A 126 -1.85 -35.37 -7.73
N GLY A 127 -0.91 -36.32 -7.60
CA GLY A 127 -0.01 -36.72 -8.67
C GLY A 127 1.14 -35.75 -8.94
N TRP A 128 1.22 -34.65 -8.19
CA TRP A 128 2.42 -33.82 -8.18
C TRP A 128 3.61 -34.64 -7.67
N LYS A 129 4.72 -34.53 -8.39
CA LYS A 129 5.98 -35.17 -8.03
C LYS A 129 7.04 -34.09 -7.97
N MET A 130 7.82 -34.08 -6.90
CA MET A 130 8.97 -33.21 -6.78
C MET A 130 9.84 -33.36 -8.05
N PRO A 131 10.21 -32.25 -8.72
CA PRO A 131 11.14 -32.32 -9.83
C PRO A 131 12.42 -33.05 -9.42
N LYS A 132 12.92 -33.92 -10.30
CA LYS A 132 13.96 -34.92 -9.96
C LYS A 132 15.29 -34.35 -9.44
N ARG A 133 15.53 -33.04 -9.52
CA ARG A 133 16.82 -32.45 -9.15
C ARG A 133 16.77 -31.23 -8.22
N VAL A 134 15.70 -30.43 -8.18
CA VAL A 134 15.66 -29.21 -7.35
C VAL A 134 14.21 -28.86 -6.99
N ILE A 135 14.03 -28.09 -5.92
CA ILE A 135 12.80 -27.33 -5.62
C ILE A 135 12.40 -26.53 -6.88
N PRO A 136 11.10 -26.35 -7.18
CA PRO A 136 10.67 -25.47 -8.27
C PRO A 136 11.39 -24.12 -8.24
N SER A 137 11.88 -23.64 -9.39
CA SER A 137 12.78 -22.48 -9.44
C SER A 137 12.15 -21.22 -8.87
N ASP A 138 10.85 -21.01 -9.12
CA ASP A 138 10.08 -19.89 -8.58
C ASP A 138 9.98 -19.94 -7.04
N HIS A 139 9.77 -21.12 -6.47
CA HIS A 139 9.78 -21.29 -5.02
C HIS A 139 11.18 -21.12 -4.43
N PHE A 140 12.22 -21.65 -5.09
CA PHE A 140 13.61 -21.47 -4.69
C PHE A 140 13.96 -19.98 -4.65
N ASP A 141 13.69 -19.25 -5.73
CA ASP A 141 13.95 -17.83 -5.84
C ASP A 141 13.12 -16.99 -4.84
N GLN A 142 11.88 -17.40 -4.56
CA GLN A 142 11.07 -16.78 -3.52
C GLN A 142 11.75 -16.89 -2.15
N MET A 143 12.27 -18.05 -1.80
CA MET A 143 13.00 -18.25 -0.54
C MET A 143 14.34 -17.52 -0.54
N GLN A 144 15.07 -17.51 -1.66
CA GLN A 144 16.31 -16.74 -1.80
C GLN A 144 16.07 -15.24 -1.55
N PHE A 145 15.08 -14.65 -2.22
CA PHE A 145 14.72 -13.24 -2.00
C PHE A 145 14.21 -13.02 -0.58
N GLY A 146 13.43 -13.94 -0.02
CA GLY A 146 12.99 -13.91 1.38
C GLY A 146 14.17 -13.88 2.37
N MET A 147 15.20 -14.69 2.14
CA MET A 147 16.44 -14.70 2.93
C MET A 147 17.20 -13.38 2.81
N ALA A 148 17.19 -12.74 1.64
CA ALA A 148 17.75 -11.40 1.45
C ALA A 148 16.96 -10.34 2.24
N VAL A 149 15.63 -10.40 2.23
CA VAL A 149 14.77 -9.47 2.96
C VAL A 149 14.97 -9.58 4.47
N LEU A 150 15.00 -10.81 4.99
CA LEU A 150 15.00 -11.10 6.42
C LEU A 150 16.41 -11.24 7.03
N GLY A 151 17.47 -11.23 6.22
CA GLY A 151 18.85 -11.47 6.68
C GLY A 151 19.05 -12.88 7.23
N LEU A 152 18.49 -13.89 6.56
CA LEU A 152 18.55 -15.30 6.99
C LEU A 152 19.50 -16.11 6.11
N ASP A 153 20.05 -17.19 6.68
CA ASP A 153 21.01 -18.11 6.03
C ASP A 153 20.34 -19.37 5.47
N GLU A 154 19.16 -19.72 5.98
CA GLU A 154 18.43 -20.93 5.61
C GLU A 154 16.93 -20.66 5.48
N TRP A 155 16.26 -21.56 4.75
CA TRP A 155 14.81 -21.65 4.66
C TRP A 155 14.35 -23.12 4.68
N LEU A 156 13.23 -23.40 5.32
CA LEU A 156 12.57 -24.71 5.27
C LEU A 156 11.48 -24.69 4.20
N TYR A 157 11.66 -25.48 3.15
CA TYR A 157 10.62 -25.74 2.17
C TYR A 157 9.87 -27.00 2.53
N GLY A 158 8.63 -26.87 3.01
CA GLY A 158 7.75 -27.98 3.33
C GLY A 158 6.66 -28.15 2.28
N TRP A 159 6.27 -29.40 2.01
CA TRP A 159 5.14 -29.65 1.13
C TRP A 159 4.40 -30.93 1.45
N GLU A 160 3.12 -30.92 1.10
CA GLU A 160 2.25 -32.08 1.09
C GLU A 160 1.71 -32.33 -0.32
N VAL A 161 1.19 -33.53 -0.58
CA VAL A 161 0.52 -33.89 -1.83
C VAL A 161 -0.82 -34.51 -1.49
N MET A 162 -1.92 -33.90 -1.95
CA MET A 162 -3.29 -34.34 -1.64
C MET A 162 -3.56 -35.79 -2.04
N GLY A 163 -4.37 -36.48 -1.23
CA GLY A 163 -4.78 -37.88 -1.40
C GLY A 163 -5.75 -38.12 -2.55
N GLU A 164 -6.14 -39.38 -2.72
CA GLU A 164 -7.22 -39.74 -3.65
C GLU A 164 -8.53 -39.06 -3.16
N ASP A 165 -9.33 -38.55 -4.10
CA ASP A 165 -10.55 -37.76 -3.86
C ASP A 165 -10.37 -36.33 -3.31
N GLY A 166 -9.14 -35.79 -3.32
CA GLY A 166 -8.90 -34.41 -2.86
C GLY A 166 -8.96 -34.28 -1.34
N THR A 167 -8.86 -35.40 -0.63
CA THR A 167 -8.74 -35.46 0.82
C THR A 167 -7.34 -35.02 1.27
N PRO A 168 -7.21 -34.44 2.49
CA PRO A 168 -5.91 -34.16 3.08
C PRO A 168 -5.00 -35.40 3.07
N PRO A 169 -3.69 -35.22 2.88
CA PRO A 169 -2.76 -36.34 2.93
C PRO A 169 -2.78 -37.00 4.31
N THR A 170 -2.59 -38.32 4.31
CA THR A 170 -2.42 -39.12 5.53
C THR A 170 -0.95 -39.35 5.89
N GLN A 171 -0.04 -38.85 5.06
CA GLN A 171 1.40 -38.95 5.25
C GLN A 171 1.93 -37.61 5.76
N ASP A 172 2.99 -37.70 6.54
CA ASP A 172 3.75 -36.54 6.99
C ASP A 172 4.21 -35.65 5.81
N PRO A 173 4.23 -34.31 6.00
CA PRO A 173 4.76 -33.42 4.98
C PRO A 173 6.24 -33.72 4.75
N GLN A 174 6.64 -33.68 3.48
CA GLN A 174 8.04 -33.77 3.10
C GLN A 174 8.66 -32.39 3.19
N TYR A 175 9.96 -32.32 3.44
CA TYR A 175 10.65 -31.04 3.52
C TYR A 175 12.08 -31.08 2.98
N ARG A 176 12.62 -29.89 2.70
CA ARG A 176 14.04 -29.66 2.37
C ARG A 176 14.49 -28.36 3.01
N VAL A 177 15.73 -28.38 3.50
CA VAL A 177 16.43 -27.16 3.92
C VAL A 177 17.08 -26.55 2.69
N VAL A 178 16.87 -25.26 2.50
CA VAL A 178 17.41 -24.44 1.43
C VAL A 178 18.46 -23.54 2.04
N ALA A 179 19.70 -23.66 1.57
CA ALA A 179 20.78 -22.78 1.99
C ALA A 179 20.79 -21.50 1.15
N ARG A 180 21.24 -20.41 1.75
CA ARG A 180 21.45 -19.13 1.07
C ARG A 180 22.46 -19.27 -0.07
N ASP A 181 21.97 -19.12 -1.29
CA ASP A 181 22.74 -18.82 -2.50
C ASP A 181 22.85 -17.30 -2.71
N GLN A 182 24.03 -16.72 -2.45
CA GLN A 182 24.25 -15.28 -2.54
C GLN A 182 24.28 -14.79 -4.00
N ASP A 183 24.86 -15.55 -4.92
CA ASP A 183 24.91 -15.18 -6.34
C ASP A 183 23.50 -15.06 -6.91
N ARG A 184 22.62 -16.03 -6.58
CA ARG A 184 21.21 -15.95 -7.00
C ARG A 184 20.46 -14.79 -6.35
N ILE A 185 20.76 -14.49 -5.08
CA ILE A 185 20.18 -13.33 -4.39
C ILE A 185 20.54 -12.04 -5.09
N ASP A 186 21.80 -11.87 -5.48
CA ASP A 186 22.28 -10.66 -6.15
C ASP A 186 21.56 -10.44 -7.49
N GLU A 187 21.31 -11.52 -8.25
CA GLU A 187 20.51 -11.47 -9.48
C GLU A 187 19.05 -11.03 -9.22
N LEU A 188 18.40 -11.58 -8.19
CA LEU A 188 17.01 -11.25 -7.84
C LEU A 188 16.88 -9.81 -7.31
N VAL A 189 17.84 -9.36 -6.50
CA VAL A 189 17.92 -7.98 -6.00
C VAL A 189 18.15 -7.01 -7.16
N ALA A 190 19.04 -7.32 -8.09
CA ALA A 190 19.26 -6.49 -9.28
C ALA A 190 18.00 -6.37 -10.15
N ALA A 191 17.24 -7.46 -10.32
CA ALA A 191 15.97 -7.44 -11.03
C ALA A 191 14.92 -6.59 -10.30
N ALA A 192 14.84 -6.69 -8.96
CA ALA A 192 13.98 -5.87 -8.13
C ALA A 192 14.33 -4.39 -8.22
N ASP A 193 15.61 -4.02 -8.10
CA ASP A 193 16.07 -2.64 -8.22
C ASP A 193 15.79 -2.04 -9.59
N THR A 194 16.02 -2.80 -10.65
CA THR A 194 15.74 -2.34 -12.01
C THR A 194 14.24 -2.05 -12.18
N PHE A 195 13.37 -2.92 -11.66
CA PHE A 195 11.93 -2.69 -11.65
C PHE A 195 11.54 -1.46 -10.83
N LEU A 196 12.06 -1.32 -9.61
CA LEU A 196 11.76 -0.19 -8.73
C LEU A 196 12.24 1.14 -9.33
N ALA A 197 13.41 1.15 -9.96
CA ALA A 197 13.92 2.32 -10.70
C ALA A 197 13.01 2.68 -11.89
N TRP A 198 12.53 1.68 -12.63
CA TRP A 198 11.54 1.89 -13.71
C TRP A 198 10.24 2.48 -13.17
N VAL A 199 9.74 2.00 -12.02
CA VAL A 199 8.58 2.56 -11.32
C VAL A 199 8.82 4.00 -10.85
N ASP A 200 9.99 4.30 -10.29
CA ASP A 200 10.31 5.63 -9.74
C ASP A 200 10.50 6.69 -10.83
N ALA A 201 11.02 6.27 -11.98
CA ALA A 201 10.99 7.01 -13.25
C ALA A 201 9.56 7.21 -13.78
N GLY A 202 8.57 6.66 -13.08
CA GLY A 202 7.16 6.79 -13.34
C GLY A 202 6.69 5.84 -14.42
N ALA A 203 7.27 4.64 -14.54
CA ALA A 203 6.82 3.56 -15.42
C ALA A 203 6.36 4.08 -16.79
N PRO A 204 7.30 4.63 -17.59
CA PRO A 204 6.94 5.34 -18.81
C PRO A 204 6.18 4.42 -19.77
N VAL A 205 5.06 4.91 -20.28
CA VAL A 205 4.35 4.29 -21.39
C VAL A 205 5.02 4.72 -22.68
N GLU A 206 5.38 3.77 -23.54
CA GLU A 206 6.06 4.09 -24.80
C GLU A 206 5.20 4.93 -25.74
N GLN A 207 3.91 4.58 -25.86
CA GLN A 207 2.96 5.25 -26.76
C GLN A 207 1.56 5.28 -26.14
N ILE A 208 0.84 6.38 -26.39
CA ILE A 208 -0.59 6.50 -26.09
C ILE A 208 -1.38 6.47 -27.40
N SER A 209 -2.68 6.16 -27.30
CA SER A 209 -3.52 6.19 -28.49
C SER A 209 -3.67 7.63 -29.03
N PRO A 210 -3.83 7.81 -30.36
CA PRO A 210 -4.04 9.12 -30.95
C PRO A 210 -5.25 9.87 -30.36
N GLU A 211 -6.29 9.13 -29.98
CA GLU A 211 -7.50 9.68 -29.35
C GLU A 211 -7.21 10.24 -27.96
N LEU A 212 -6.40 9.54 -27.15
CA LEU A 212 -6.00 9.99 -25.83
C LEU A 212 -5.08 11.21 -25.92
N GLU A 213 -4.18 11.23 -26.90
CA GLU A 213 -3.32 12.40 -27.16
C GLU A 213 -4.15 13.63 -27.54
N ALA A 214 -5.08 13.50 -28.49
CA ALA A 214 -5.99 14.57 -28.88
C ALA A 214 -6.85 15.06 -27.71
N ALA A 215 -7.38 14.15 -26.89
CA ALA A 215 -8.15 14.49 -25.71
C ALA A 215 -7.34 15.29 -24.68
N LYS A 216 -6.08 14.89 -24.44
CA LYS A 216 -5.16 15.59 -23.53
C LYS A 216 -4.84 17.00 -24.02
N ILE A 217 -4.62 17.19 -25.31
CA ILE A 217 -4.38 18.52 -25.91
C ILE A 217 -5.60 19.43 -25.70
N ASN A 218 -6.80 18.92 -25.99
CA ASN A 218 -8.05 19.67 -25.81
C ASN A 218 -8.29 20.04 -24.33
N MET A 219 -8.01 19.12 -23.40
CA MET A 219 -8.11 19.37 -21.97
C MET A 219 -7.19 20.52 -21.54
N ILE A 220 -5.92 20.50 -21.94
CA ILE A 220 -4.95 21.55 -21.60
C ILE A 220 -5.37 22.90 -22.21
N ALA A 221 -5.91 22.90 -23.43
CA ALA A 221 -6.43 24.12 -24.06
C ALA A 221 -7.62 24.69 -23.27
N ALA A 222 -8.56 23.85 -22.85
CA ALA A 222 -9.70 24.26 -22.04
C ALA A 222 -9.29 24.81 -20.66
N GLU A 223 -8.31 24.17 -19.99
CA GLU A 223 -7.77 24.66 -18.71
C GLU A 223 -7.12 26.04 -18.85
N ARG A 224 -6.38 26.29 -19.94
CA ARG A 224 -5.79 27.60 -20.22
C ARG A 224 -6.86 28.68 -20.39
N VAL A 225 -7.93 28.36 -21.11
CA VAL A 225 -9.08 29.27 -21.29
C VAL A 225 -9.77 29.54 -19.95
N ALA A 226 -10.04 28.51 -19.15
CA ALA A 226 -10.66 28.66 -17.83
C ALA A 226 -9.81 29.51 -16.88
N LYS A 227 -8.49 29.28 -16.85
CA LYS A 227 -7.56 30.09 -16.04
C LYS A 227 -7.53 31.55 -16.48
N ALA A 228 -7.54 31.81 -17.79
CA ALA A 228 -7.62 33.16 -18.32
C ALA A 228 -8.96 33.84 -17.96
N ALA A 229 -10.07 33.11 -18.04
CA ALA A 229 -11.40 33.61 -17.68
C ALA A 229 -11.52 33.94 -16.18
N GLU A 230 -11.01 33.09 -15.28
CA GLU A 230 -10.99 33.39 -13.84
C GLU A 230 -10.08 34.58 -13.52
N ALA A 231 -8.94 34.72 -14.20
CA ALA A 231 -8.10 35.91 -14.07
C ALA A 231 -8.83 37.19 -14.54
N ALA A 232 -9.52 37.12 -15.69
CA ALA A 232 -10.32 38.24 -16.21
C ALA A 232 -11.48 38.60 -15.27
N LYS A 233 -12.17 37.60 -14.71
CA LYS A 233 -13.22 37.79 -13.69
C LYS A 233 -12.69 38.44 -12.42
N ALA A 234 -11.52 38.02 -11.94
CA ALA A 234 -10.87 38.65 -10.78
C ALA A 234 -10.51 40.11 -11.07
N ALA A 235 -9.98 40.41 -12.26
CA ALA A 235 -9.67 41.77 -12.69
C ALA A 235 -10.93 42.64 -12.81
N ALA A 236 -11.97 42.15 -13.48
CA ALA A 236 -13.25 42.85 -13.62
C ALA A 236 -13.91 43.11 -12.26
N ARG A 237 -13.83 42.15 -11.33
CA ARG A 237 -14.34 42.33 -9.96
C ARG A 237 -13.57 43.40 -9.20
N ALA A 238 -12.25 43.46 -9.38
CA ALA A 238 -11.40 44.46 -8.73
C ALA A 238 -11.72 45.87 -9.27
N GLU A 239 -11.79 46.02 -10.60
CA GLU A 239 -12.16 47.28 -11.27
C GLU A 239 -13.56 47.75 -10.82
N PHE A 240 -14.54 46.85 -10.85
CA PHE A 240 -15.89 47.15 -10.36
C PHE A 240 -15.89 47.61 -8.91
N SER A 241 -15.15 46.91 -8.03
CA SER A 241 -15.08 47.28 -6.61
C SER A 241 -14.44 48.66 -6.42
N GLN A 242 -13.42 48.99 -7.21
CA GLN A 242 -12.77 50.31 -7.19
C GLN A 242 -13.73 51.43 -7.64
N LEU A 243 -14.45 51.23 -8.74
CA LEU A 243 -15.43 52.21 -9.23
C LEU A 243 -16.59 52.39 -8.24
N LEU A 244 -17.08 51.29 -7.66
CA LEU A 244 -18.13 51.33 -6.64
C LEU A 244 -17.71 52.14 -5.41
N GLU A 245 -16.47 51.98 -4.94
CA GLU A 245 -15.94 52.74 -3.81
C GLU A 245 -15.72 54.23 -4.16
N ALA A 246 -15.33 54.54 -5.40
CA ALA A 246 -15.19 55.91 -5.87
C ALA A 246 -16.55 56.65 -5.94
N GLU A 247 -17.60 55.98 -6.42
CA GLU A 247 -18.96 56.55 -6.49
C GLU A 247 -19.67 56.56 -5.13
N PHE A 248 -19.42 55.55 -4.30
CA PHE A 248 -20.04 55.37 -2.99
C PHE A 248 -18.95 55.13 -1.93
N PRO A 249 -18.35 56.19 -1.35
CA PRO A 249 -17.21 56.08 -0.42
C PRO A 249 -17.47 55.22 0.83
N ASP A 250 -18.73 55.12 1.26
CA ASP A 250 -19.12 54.25 2.40
C ASP A 250 -19.46 52.81 1.97
N ALA A 251 -19.38 52.45 0.68
CA ALA A 251 -19.67 51.09 0.19
C ALA A 251 -18.74 50.04 0.81
N ALA A 252 -17.50 50.40 1.16
CA ALA A 252 -16.58 49.52 1.87
C ALA A 252 -17.09 49.10 3.27
N LYS A 253 -17.83 49.99 3.96
CA LYS A 253 -18.43 49.71 5.28
C LYS A 253 -19.79 49.05 5.15
N THR A 254 -20.57 49.47 4.15
CA THR A 254 -21.95 49.01 3.94
C THR A 254 -22.00 47.64 3.27
N GLY A 255 -20.97 47.22 2.52
CA GLY A 255 -20.98 45.98 1.76
C GLY A 255 -21.92 46.00 0.55
N TRP A 256 -21.72 45.07 -0.38
CA TRP A 256 -22.54 44.98 -1.60
C TRP A 256 -22.81 43.53 -2.00
N LYS A 257 -23.88 43.33 -2.77
CA LYS A 257 -24.26 42.05 -3.38
C LYS A 257 -24.60 42.27 -4.86
N HIS A 258 -24.38 41.24 -5.67
CA HIS A 258 -24.83 41.23 -7.05
C HIS A 258 -26.37 41.20 -7.09
N GLY A 259 -26.96 42.06 -7.92
CA GLY A 259 -28.35 41.95 -8.36
C GLY A 259 -28.43 41.18 -9.68
N ASP A 260 -29.26 41.66 -10.61
CA ASP A 260 -29.20 41.26 -12.02
C ASP A 260 -28.06 41.99 -12.77
N ASP A 261 -27.94 41.77 -14.07
CA ASP A 261 -26.90 42.36 -14.94
C ASP A 261 -26.87 43.90 -14.94
N SER A 262 -27.89 44.57 -14.37
CA SER A 262 -28.03 46.03 -14.35
C SER A 262 -28.06 46.64 -12.94
N THR A 263 -28.00 45.82 -11.89
CA THR A 263 -28.27 46.27 -10.52
C THR A 263 -27.15 45.92 -9.55
N VAL A 264 -26.71 46.93 -8.79
CA VAL A 264 -25.83 46.77 -7.63
C VAL A 264 -26.62 47.08 -6.36
N ILE A 265 -26.64 46.14 -5.41
CA ILE A 265 -27.36 46.32 -4.14
C ILE A 265 -26.36 46.58 -3.03
N LEU A 266 -26.34 47.79 -2.48
CA LEU A 266 -25.64 48.11 -1.24
C LEU A 266 -26.43 47.54 -0.06
N ALA A 267 -25.82 46.64 0.71
CA ALA A 267 -26.51 45.91 1.75
C ALA A 267 -25.60 45.66 2.93
N ARG A 268 -25.99 46.19 4.11
CA ARG A 268 -25.27 46.06 5.38
C ARG A 268 -24.73 44.63 5.55
N PRO A 269 -23.45 44.45 5.92
CA PRO A 269 -22.88 43.12 6.06
C PRO A 269 -23.68 42.35 7.12
N ALA A 270 -23.93 41.08 6.86
CA ALA A 270 -24.59 40.22 7.85
C ALA A 270 -23.73 40.17 9.11
N ARG A 271 -24.36 40.30 10.28
CA ARG A 271 -23.68 40.11 11.55
C ARG A 271 -23.28 38.63 11.65
N LYS A 272 -21.98 38.35 11.62
CA LYS A 272 -21.44 37.04 11.95
C LYS A 272 -21.13 37.02 13.45
N VAL A 273 -21.79 36.14 14.18
CA VAL A 273 -21.49 35.87 15.60
C VAL A 273 -20.73 34.56 15.64
N THR A 274 -19.51 34.59 16.16
CA THR A 274 -18.70 33.41 16.46
C THR A 274 -18.53 33.32 17.96
N ILE A 275 -18.24 32.11 18.46
CA ILE A 275 -17.88 31.93 19.87
C ILE A 275 -16.55 32.65 20.09
N ASP A 276 -16.49 33.49 21.12
CA ASP A 276 -15.26 34.04 21.65
C ASP A 276 -14.78 33.11 22.76
N GLU A 277 -14.01 32.10 22.39
CA GLU A 277 -13.52 31.08 23.33
C GLU A 277 -12.61 31.68 24.40
N THR A 278 -11.90 32.78 24.10
CA THR A 278 -11.07 33.49 25.07
C THR A 278 -11.93 34.16 26.13
N ALA A 279 -12.94 34.93 25.73
CA ALA A 279 -13.85 35.57 26.67
C ALA A 279 -14.65 34.54 27.49
N TRP A 280 -15.04 33.41 26.88
CA TRP A 280 -15.76 32.34 27.58
C TRP A 280 -14.86 31.63 28.61
N ALA A 281 -13.61 31.32 28.25
CA ALA A 281 -12.64 30.72 29.18
C ALA A 281 -12.34 31.62 30.38
N GLU A 282 -12.32 32.94 30.19
CA GLU A 282 -12.13 33.92 31.27
C GLU A 282 -13.37 34.06 32.17
N ALA A 283 -14.56 34.09 31.58
CA ALA A 283 -15.81 34.32 32.30
C ALA A 283 -16.33 33.06 33.03
N GLU A 284 -16.17 31.88 32.43
CA GLU A 284 -16.70 30.62 32.93
C GLU A 284 -15.66 29.47 32.80
N PRO A 285 -14.57 29.51 33.58
CA PRO A 285 -13.44 28.60 33.41
C PRO A 285 -13.82 27.11 33.54
N SER A 286 -14.78 26.78 34.43
CA SER A 286 -15.23 25.40 34.64
C SER A 286 -16.05 24.86 33.46
N GLY A 287 -16.93 25.69 32.88
CA GLY A 287 -17.74 25.30 31.73
C GLY A 287 -16.89 25.14 30.47
N PHE A 288 -15.90 26.02 30.28
CA PHE A 288 -14.94 25.91 29.19
C PHE A 288 -14.06 24.64 29.33
N ALA A 289 -13.62 24.30 30.55
CA ALA A 289 -12.86 23.08 30.79
C ALA A 289 -13.66 21.80 30.48
N GLU A 290 -14.97 21.77 30.78
CA GLU A 290 -15.86 20.66 30.43
C GLU A 290 -16.05 20.52 28.90
N PHE A 291 -16.16 21.65 28.20
CA PHE A 291 -16.19 21.69 26.73
C PHE A 291 -14.90 21.13 26.11
N GLU A 292 -13.74 21.55 26.60
CA GLU A 292 -12.42 21.04 26.17
C GLU A 292 -12.28 19.53 26.40
N ALA A 293 -12.70 19.05 27.58
CA ALA A 293 -12.68 17.63 27.92
C ALA A 293 -13.57 16.81 26.96
N THR A 294 -14.78 17.30 26.67
CA THR A 294 -15.71 16.67 25.73
C THR A 294 -15.13 16.65 24.32
N ARG A 295 -14.55 17.77 23.85
CA ARG A 295 -13.90 17.86 22.54
C ARG A 295 -12.74 16.88 22.40
N THR A 296 -11.96 16.70 23.46
CA THR A 296 -10.87 15.71 23.52
C THR A 296 -11.44 14.29 23.42
N ALA A 297 -12.47 13.95 24.21
CA ALA A 297 -13.10 12.63 24.19
C ALA A 297 -13.73 12.29 22.83
N VAL A 298 -14.34 13.28 22.14
CA VAL A 298 -14.82 13.11 20.76
C VAL A 298 -13.67 12.80 19.82
N THR A 299 -12.57 13.54 19.91
CA THR A 299 -11.38 13.30 19.08
C THR A 299 -10.81 11.89 19.30
N GLU A 300 -10.70 11.43 20.55
CA GLU A 300 -10.25 10.07 20.87
C GLU A 300 -11.19 8.98 20.33
N THR A 301 -12.50 9.24 20.41
CA THR A 301 -13.53 8.36 19.85
C THR A 301 -13.42 8.29 18.33
N GLU A 302 -13.24 9.43 17.66
CA GLU A 302 -13.02 9.50 16.21
C GLU A 302 -11.74 8.78 15.79
N GLN A 303 -10.64 8.91 16.54
CA GLN A 303 -9.40 8.15 16.29
C GLN A 303 -9.60 6.64 16.43
N SER A 304 -10.41 6.20 17.39
CA SER A 304 -10.77 4.79 17.55
C SER A 304 -11.67 4.31 16.41
N ALA A 305 -12.65 5.14 16.00
CA ALA A 305 -13.52 4.84 14.88
C ALA A 305 -12.76 4.78 13.55
N LEU A 306 -11.75 5.64 13.33
CA LEU A 306 -10.89 5.59 12.14
C LEU A 306 -10.13 4.27 12.03
N LYS A 307 -9.71 3.69 13.16
CA LYS A 307 -9.03 2.38 13.19
C LYS A 307 -9.99 1.22 12.91
N LEU A 308 -11.21 1.27 13.45
CA LEU A 308 -12.17 0.18 13.38
C LEU A 308 -13.05 0.22 12.12
N TYR A 309 -13.29 1.41 11.58
CA TYR A 309 -14.19 1.66 10.46
C TYR A 309 -13.54 2.59 9.41
N PRO A 310 -12.36 2.24 8.87
CA PRO A 310 -11.65 3.13 7.97
C PRO A 310 -12.42 3.31 6.66
N ARG A 311 -12.48 4.57 6.20
CA ARG A 311 -12.74 4.89 4.80
C ARG A 311 -11.45 5.43 4.20
N VAL A 312 -10.73 4.58 3.47
CA VAL A 312 -9.44 4.95 2.89
C VAL A 312 -9.67 5.85 1.67
N THR A 313 -8.95 6.98 1.63
CA THR A 313 -8.82 7.83 0.46
C THR A 313 -7.33 8.06 0.21
N PHE A 314 -6.87 7.81 -1.00
CA PHE A 314 -5.45 7.87 -1.34
C PHE A 314 -5.05 9.30 -1.72
N ALA A 315 -4.20 9.93 -0.91
CA ALA A 315 -3.84 11.33 -1.09
C ALA A 315 -2.75 11.56 -2.18
N LYS A 316 -1.89 10.57 -2.43
CA LYS A 316 -0.86 10.57 -3.51
C LYS A 316 -0.51 9.13 -3.91
N PRO A 317 -0.26 8.82 -5.20
CA PRO A 317 0.15 7.47 -5.61
C PRO A 317 1.59 7.19 -5.18
N ALA A 318 1.81 6.12 -4.39
CA ALA A 318 3.16 5.59 -4.14
C ALA A 318 3.78 4.99 -5.42
N LEU A 319 2.94 4.59 -6.36
CA LEU A 319 3.28 4.06 -7.68
C LEU A 319 2.59 4.90 -8.75
N ARG A 320 3.28 5.24 -9.84
CA ARG A 320 2.71 6.08 -10.92
C ARG A 320 3.14 5.61 -12.30
N ILE A 321 2.27 5.85 -13.27
CA ILE A 321 2.52 5.68 -14.70
C ILE A 321 2.60 7.07 -15.34
N SER A 322 3.61 7.28 -16.16
CA SER A 322 3.90 8.53 -16.85
C SER A 322 3.58 8.32 -18.32
N LEU A 323 2.58 9.07 -18.77
CA LEU A 323 2.28 9.14 -20.19
C LEU A 323 3.41 9.88 -20.91
N PRO A 324 3.73 9.51 -22.16
CA PRO A 324 4.69 10.25 -22.96
C PRO A 324 4.24 11.72 -23.04
N LYS A 325 5.23 12.61 -23.09
CA LYS A 325 4.95 14.01 -23.39
C LYS A 325 4.37 14.06 -24.80
N ALA A 326 3.22 14.70 -24.95
CA ALA A 326 2.71 15.04 -26.27
C ALA A 326 3.81 15.85 -26.97
N VAL A 327 4.18 15.44 -28.17
CA VAL A 327 5.14 16.21 -28.97
C VAL A 327 4.46 17.54 -29.26
N SER A 328 5.04 18.64 -28.77
CA SER A 328 4.53 19.96 -29.13
C SER A 328 4.67 20.11 -30.64
N ALA A 329 3.53 20.17 -31.34
CA ALA A 329 3.48 20.65 -32.71
C ALA A 329 3.87 22.14 -32.76
#